data_AF-A0AAV9FGH7-F1
#
_entry.id   AF-A0AAV9FGH7-F1
#
_cell.length_a   1.000
_cell.length_b   1.000
_cell.length_c   1.000
_cell.angle_alpha   90.00
_cell.angle_beta   90.00
_cell.angle_gamma   90.00
#
_symmetry.space_group_name_H-M   'P 1'
#
loop_
_entity.id
_entity.type
_entity.pdbx_description
1 polymer ?
#
loop_
_entity_poly.entity_id
_entity_poly.type
_entity_poly.pdbx_seq_one_letter_code
_entity_poly.pdbx_strand_id
1 'polypeptide(L)'
;MKIYSVSTKHYFAFGALVSEELSNKIKELPKVQWVLPDSYLDVKNKDYGDEPFINGQAVPYNPKYHEEWVRNNAHANERSRRNDRPRNFDRSRNFERRRENMQNQYRDGPPM
;
A
#
# COMPACT_ATOMS: atom_id res chain seq x y z
N MET A 1 -0.25 -5.87 -28.70
CA MET A 1 -0.58 -5.59 -27.30
C MET A 1 -0.88 -6.91 -26.61
N LYS A 2 -0.22 -7.22 -25.49
CA LYS A 2 -0.40 -8.49 -24.78
C LYS A 2 -0.93 -8.21 -23.38
N ILE A 3 -2.23 -8.44 -23.19
CA ILE A 3 -2.88 -8.37 -21.86
C ILE A 3 -2.52 -9.64 -21.10
N TYR A 4 -2.08 -9.52 -19.86
CA TYR A 4 -1.76 -10.66 -18.99
C TYR A 4 -2.74 -10.82 -17.83
N SER A 5 -3.38 -9.74 -17.40
CA SER A 5 -4.38 -9.76 -16.34
C SER A 5 -5.51 -8.77 -16.61
N VAL A 6 -6.68 -9.04 -16.05
CA VAL A 6 -7.86 -8.17 -16.09
C VAL A 6 -8.50 -8.18 -14.71
N SER A 7 -9.01 -7.03 -14.28
CA SER A 7 -9.79 -6.87 -13.06
C SER A 7 -11.20 -6.44 -13.41
N THR A 8 -12.21 -7.14 -12.87
CA THR A 8 -13.63 -6.82 -13.15
C THR A 8 -14.47 -6.63 -11.90
N LYS A 9 -13.86 -6.54 -10.71
CA LYS A 9 -14.61 -6.49 -9.43
C LYS A 9 -14.16 -5.37 -8.50
N HIS A 10 -12.94 -5.43 -7.99
CA HIS A 10 -12.43 -4.44 -7.03
C HIS A 10 -12.09 -3.11 -7.72
N TYR A 11 -11.59 -3.21 -8.93
CA TYR A 11 -11.38 -2.11 -9.86
C TYR A 11 -11.60 -2.63 -11.28
N PHE A 12 -11.76 -1.70 -12.22
CA PHE A 12 -11.93 -2.02 -13.64
C PHE A 12 -10.66 -1.60 -14.38
N ALA A 13 -9.75 -2.54 -14.58
CA ALA A 13 -8.46 -2.31 -15.23
C ALA A 13 -7.95 -3.57 -15.94
N PHE A 14 -6.89 -3.42 -16.73
CA PHE A 14 -6.18 -4.54 -17.32
C PHE A 14 -4.67 -4.27 -17.27
N GLY A 15 -3.89 -5.32 -17.02
CA GLY A 15 -2.44 -5.31 -17.12
C GLY A 15 -2.00 -5.72 -18.52
N ALA A 16 -1.14 -4.92 -19.16
CA ALA A 16 -0.66 -5.21 -20.51
C ALA A 16 0.82 -4.89 -20.69
N LEU A 17 1.51 -5.74 -21.44
CA LEU A 17 2.86 -5.48 -21.92
C LEU A 17 2.78 -4.58 -23.15
N VAL A 18 3.15 -3.32 -22.95
CA VAL A 18 3.17 -2.25 -23.96
C VAL A 18 4.43 -1.41 -23.81
N SER A 19 4.87 -0.75 -24.89
CA SER A 19 5.92 0.25 -24.80
C SER A 19 5.42 1.52 -24.11
N GLU A 20 6.35 2.30 -23.55
CA GLU A 20 6.02 3.58 -22.92
C GLU A 20 5.32 4.53 -23.92
N GLU A 21 5.79 4.59 -25.16
CA GLU A 21 5.15 5.38 -26.22
C GLU A 21 3.67 5.00 -26.43
N LEU A 22 3.38 3.70 -26.41
CA LEU A 22 2.00 3.22 -26.55
C LEU A 22 1.17 3.50 -25.29
N SER A 23 1.76 3.41 -24.10
CA SER A 23 1.05 3.76 -22.86
C SER A 23 0.61 5.23 -22.82
N ASN A 24 1.41 6.13 -23.40
CA ASN A 24 1.05 7.55 -23.52
C ASN A 24 -0.16 7.75 -24.44
N LYS A 25 -0.20 7.03 -25.57
CA LYS A 25 -1.37 7.04 -26.48
C LYS A 25 -2.62 6.47 -25.82
N ILE A 26 -2.49 5.44 -24.99
CA ILE A 26 -3.62 4.85 -24.25
C ILE A 26 -4.20 5.87 -23.26
N LYS A 27 -3.35 6.68 -22.61
CA LYS A 27 -3.76 7.71 -21.66
C LYS A 27 -4.69 8.76 -22.29
N GLU A 28 -4.56 9.02 -23.58
CA GLU A 28 -5.38 9.99 -24.32
C GLU A 28 -6.75 9.43 -24.74
N LEU A 29 -6.97 8.11 -24.59
CA LEU A 29 -8.23 7.49 -25.01
C LEU A 29 -9.40 7.87 -24.08
N PRO A 30 -10.61 8.02 -24.64
CA PRO A 30 -11.79 8.30 -23.83
C PRO A 30 -12.04 7.15 -22.84
N LYS A 31 -12.44 7.51 -21.62
CA LYS A 31 -12.74 6.60 -20.49
C LYS A 31 -11.51 5.98 -19.81
N VAL A 32 -10.30 6.21 -20.30
CA VAL A 32 -9.09 5.87 -19.55
C VAL A 32 -8.88 6.92 -18.46
N GLN A 33 -8.98 6.50 -17.20
CA GLN A 33 -8.78 7.39 -16.06
C GLN A 33 -7.30 7.50 -15.68
N TRP A 34 -6.59 6.36 -15.69
CA TRP A 34 -5.22 6.25 -15.22
C TRP A 34 -4.43 5.29 -16.10
N VAL A 35 -3.16 5.61 -16.30
CA VAL A 35 -2.16 4.71 -16.88
C VAL A 35 -0.97 4.77 -15.94
N LEU A 36 -0.63 3.62 -15.36
CA LEU A 36 0.41 3.51 -14.33
C LEU A 36 1.36 2.37 -14.69
N PRO A 37 2.67 2.48 -14.38
CA PRO A 37 3.57 1.34 -14.42
C PRO A 37 3.10 0.27 -13.44
N ASP A 38 2.97 -0.97 -13.92
CA ASP A 38 2.54 -2.08 -13.08
C ASP A 38 3.69 -2.61 -12.21
N SER A 39 3.34 -3.22 -11.07
CA SER A 39 4.30 -3.76 -10.11
C SER A 39 3.80 -5.09 -9.56
N TYR A 40 4.73 -5.98 -9.20
CA TYR A 40 4.36 -7.23 -8.55
C TYR A 40 3.67 -6.97 -7.22
N LEU A 41 2.52 -7.59 -7.03
CA LEU A 41 1.83 -7.68 -5.76
C LEU A 41 2.58 -8.68 -4.86
N ASP A 42 2.94 -9.84 -5.43
CA ASP A 42 3.86 -10.81 -4.82
C ASP A 42 5.17 -10.88 -5.63
N VAL A 43 6.21 -10.26 -5.10
CA VAL A 43 7.55 -10.22 -5.71
C VAL A 43 8.17 -11.61 -5.83
N LYS A 44 7.90 -12.51 -4.88
CA LYS A 44 8.53 -13.84 -4.84
C LYS A 44 8.00 -14.72 -5.95
N ASN A 45 6.68 -14.69 -6.14
CA ASN A 45 6.00 -15.46 -7.19
C ASN A 45 5.90 -14.71 -8.52
N LYS A 46 6.36 -13.46 -8.57
CA LYS A 46 6.23 -12.56 -9.74
C LYS A 46 4.77 -12.44 -10.17
N ASP A 47 3.88 -12.34 -9.20
CA ASP A 47 2.45 -12.21 -9.44
C ASP A 47 2.07 -10.73 -9.44
N TYR A 48 1.42 -10.31 -10.51
CA TYR A 48 0.85 -8.96 -10.62
C TYR A 48 -0.52 -8.86 -9.92
N GLY A 49 -1.13 -10.00 -9.55
CA GLY A 49 -2.50 -10.08 -9.08
C GLY A 49 -3.50 -10.11 -10.25
N ASP A 50 -4.76 -9.77 -9.93
CA ASP A 50 -5.88 -9.78 -10.88
C ASP A 50 -6.15 -11.14 -11.55
N GLU A 51 -7.27 -11.23 -12.27
CA GLU A 51 -7.58 -12.46 -13.00
C GLU A 51 -6.64 -12.64 -14.19
N PRO A 52 -6.00 -13.81 -14.37
CA PRO A 52 -5.21 -14.09 -15.55
C PRO A 52 -6.05 -13.96 -16.83
N PHE A 53 -5.46 -13.35 -17.86
CA PHE A 53 -6.08 -13.22 -19.17
C PHE A 53 -5.45 -14.21 -20.14
N ILE A 54 -6.18 -15.27 -20.48
CA ILE A 54 -5.68 -16.41 -21.25
C ILE A 54 -6.53 -16.58 -22.50
N ASN A 55 -5.88 -16.65 -23.67
CA ASN A 55 -6.54 -16.87 -24.96
C ASN A 55 -7.68 -15.88 -25.28
N GLY A 56 -7.53 -14.62 -24.86
CA GLY A 56 -8.55 -13.59 -25.11
C GLY A 56 -9.72 -13.62 -24.13
N GLN A 57 -9.66 -14.44 -23.08
CA GLN A 57 -10.69 -14.53 -22.05
C GLN A 57 -10.08 -14.35 -20.66
N ALA A 58 -10.77 -13.57 -19.82
CA ALA A 58 -10.46 -13.52 -18.40
C ALA A 58 -10.92 -14.82 -17.75
N VAL A 59 -10.06 -15.39 -16.90
CA VAL A 59 -10.47 -16.51 -16.04
C VAL A 59 -11.61 -16.04 -15.13
N PRO A 60 -12.59 -16.91 -14.80
CA PRO A 60 -13.66 -16.54 -13.88
C PRO A 60 -13.12 -15.96 -12.57
N TYR A 61 -13.81 -14.93 -12.08
CA TYR A 61 -13.44 -14.23 -10.84
C TYR A 61 -13.21 -15.22 -9.68
N ASN A 62 -12.06 -15.08 -9.04
CA ASN A 62 -11.73 -15.82 -7.81
C ASN A 62 -11.12 -14.86 -6.79
N PRO A 63 -11.66 -14.79 -5.54
CA PRO A 63 -11.15 -13.90 -4.50
C PRO A 63 -9.63 -13.94 -4.30
N LYS A 64 -9.00 -15.11 -4.53
CA LYS A 64 -7.55 -15.30 -4.38
C LYS A 64 -6.72 -14.28 -5.15
N TYR A 65 -7.20 -13.82 -6.31
CA TYR A 65 -6.48 -12.89 -7.18
C TYR A 65 -6.44 -11.44 -6.65
N HIS A 66 -7.27 -11.11 -5.67
CA HIS A 66 -7.29 -9.79 -5.03
C HIS A 66 -7.01 -9.85 -3.53
N GLU A 67 -6.73 -11.01 -2.94
CA GLU A 67 -6.54 -11.13 -1.49
C GLU A 67 -5.47 -10.18 -0.97
N GLU A 68 -4.31 -10.13 -1.63
CA GLU A 68 -3.21 -9.26 -1.22
C GLU A 68 -3.51 -7.78 -1.48
N TRP A 69 -4.22 -7.46 -2.56
CA TRP A 69 -4.69 -6.10 -2.81
C TRP A 69 -5.64 -5.63 -1.70
N VAL A 70 -6.61 -6.47 -1.31
CA VAL A 70 -7.56 -6.17 -0.24
C VAL A 70 -6.83 -5.98 1.10
N ARG A 71 -5.85 -6.83 1.44
CA ARG A 71 -5.04 -6.68 2.65
C ARG A 71 -4.23 -5.38 2.65
N ASN A 72 -3.56 -5.07 1.55
CA ASN A 72 -2.75 -3.86 1.41
C ASN A 72 -3.61 -2.59 1.47
N ASN A 73 -4.78 -2.61 0.84
CA ASN A 73 -5.74 -1.51 0.87
C ASN A 73 -6.29 -1.29 2.29
N ALA A 74 -6.66 -2.36 2.99
CA ALA A 74 -7.09 -2.29 4.38
C ALA A 74 -6.02 -1.67 5.30
N HIS A 75 -4.75 -2.06 5.13
CA HIS A 75 -3.64 -1.52 5.91
C HIS A 75 -3.34 -0.05 5.60
N ALA A 76 -3.42 0.33 4.32
CA ALA A 76 -3.26 1.73 3.90
C ALA A 76 -4.36 2.62 4.53
N ASN A 77 -5.61 2.15 4.51
CA ASN A 77 -6.73 2.84 5.15
C ASN A 77 -6.57 2.93 6.67
N GLU A 78 -6.05 1.88 7.33
CA GLU A 78 -5.79 1.92 8.78
C GLU A 78 -4.72 2.96 9.14
N ARG A 79 -3.64 3.06 8.34
CA ARG A 79 -2.60 4.09 8.52
C ARG A 79 -3.14 5.49 8.36
N SER A 80 -4.04 5.71 7.40
CA SER A 80 -4.71 7.00 7.21
C SER A 80 -5.49 7.40 8.48
N ARG A 81 -6.22 6.48 9.09
CA ARG A 81 -6.97 6.74 10.35
C ARG A 81 -6.09 7.03 11.57
N ARG A 82 -4.85 6.56 11.59
CA ARG A 82 -3.90 6.87 12.69
C ARG A 82 -3.37 8.30 12.61
N ASN A 83 -3.38 8.93 11.43
CA ASN A 83 -2.97 10.32 11.27
C ASN A 83 -4.03 11.32 11.77
N ASP A 84 -5.30 10.93 11.84
CA ASP A 84 -6.38 11.75 12.41
C ASP A 84 -6.43 11.68 13.95
N ARG A 85 -5.59 10.84 14.57
CA ARG A 85 -5.48 10.82 16.04
C ARG A 85 -4.75 12.10 16.45
N PRO A 86 -5.36 13.00 17.25
CA PRO A 86 -4.69 14.22 17.68
C PRO A 86 -3.34 13.84 18.26
N ARG A 87 -2.29 14.37 17.62
CA ARG A 87 -0.88 14.09 17.92
C ARG A 87 -0.68 14.43 19.40
N ASN A 88 -0.65 13.39 20.22
CA ASN A 88 -0.67 13.41 21.66
C ASN A 88 0.01 14.68 22.23
N PHE A 89 -0.80 15.64 22.69
CA PHE A 89 -0.35 16.84 23.41
C PHE A 89 0.33 16.47 24.75
N ASP A 90 0.28 15.17 25.12
CA ASP A 90 0.83 14.57 26.33
C ASP A 90 2.32 14.20 26.21
N ARG A 91 3.09 14.86 25.32
CA ARG A 91 4.57 14.77 25.32
C ARG A 91 5.20 15.46 26.54
N SER A 92 4.46 16.30 27.25
CA SER A 92 4.91 16.97 28.48
C SER A 92 5.11 15.99 29.64
N ARG A 93 4.24 14.98 29.80
CA ARG A 93 4.34 14.01 30.92
C ARG A 93 5.60 13.14 30.88
N ASN A 94 6.14 12.88 29.69
CA ASN A 94 7.35 12.07 29.55
C ASN A 94 8.63 12.89 29.79
N PHE A 95 8.58 14.21 29.63
CA PHE A 95 9.69 15.10 29.98
C PHE A 95 9.82 15.27 31.50
N GLU A 96 8.70 15.44 32.21
CA GLU A 96 8.68 15.55 33.68
C GLU A 96 9.24 14.27 34.34
N ARG A 97 8.76 13.09 33.94
CA ARG A 97 9.25 11.80 34.47
C ARG A 97 10.73 11.56 34.18
N ARG A 98 11.24 11.99 33.03
CA ARG A 98 12.68 11.86 32.70
C ARG A 98 13.53 12.79 33.56
N ARG A 99 13.01 13.97 33.91
CA ARG A 99 13.71 14.95 34.74
C ARG A 99 13.74 14.54 36.21
N GLU A 100 12.65 13.99 36.75
CA GLU A 100 12.62 13.42 38.10
C GLU A 100 13.57 12.22 38.23
N ASN A 101 13.62 11.32 37.24
CA ASN A 101 14.54 10.18 37.30
C ASN A 101 16.02 10.58 37.24
N MET A 102 16.39 11.63 36.49
CA MET A 102 17.77 12.15 36.55
C MET A 102 18.08 12.87 37.86
N GLN A 103 17.12 13.59 38.45
CA GLN A 103 17.35 14.35 39.68
C GLN A 103 17.44 13.44 40.92
N ASN A 104 16.70 12.33 40.96
CA ASN A 104 16.83 11.32 42.02
C ASN A 104 18.18 10.58 41.95
N GLN A 105 18.73 10.36 40.75
CA GLN A 105 20.02 9.69 40.60
C GLN A 105 21.22 10.54 41.09
N TYR A 106 21.06 11.86 41.23
CA TYR A 106 22.08 12.76 41.78
C TYR A 106 21.97 12.97 43.29
N ARG A 107 20.89 12.53 43.94
CA ARG A 107 20.72 12.65 45.40
C ARG A 107 21.27 11.46 46.19
N ASP A 108 21.35 10.29 45.57
CA ASP A 108 21.89 9.06 46.17
C ASP A 108 23.30 8.73 45.67
N GLY A 109 24.22 9.71 45.74
CA GLY A 109 25.65 9.45 45.58
C GLY A 109 26.19 8.62 46.75
N PRO A 110 27.17 7.72 46.53
CA PRO A 110 27.64 6.80 47.58
C PRO A 110 28.28 7.60 48.73
N PRO A 111 28.20 7.11 49.98
CA PRO A 111 28.82 7.78 51.11
C PRO A 111 30.36 7.79 50.93
N MET A 112 30.97 8.87 51.40
CA MET A 112 32.42 9.10 51.45
C MET A 112 33.13 8.05 52.32
#